data_AF-A0A858SR76-F1
#
_entry.id   AF-A0A858SR76-F1
#
_cell.length_a   1.000
_cell.length_b   1.000
_cell.length_c   1.000
_cell.angle_alpha   90.00
_cell.angle_beta   90.00
_cell.angle_gamma   90.00
#
_symmetry.space_group_name_H-M   'P 1'
#
loop_
_entity.id
_entity.type
_entity.pdbx_description
1 polymer ?
#
loop_
_entity_poly.entity_id
_entity_poly.type
_entity_poly.pdbx_seq_one_letter_code
_entity_poly.pdbx_strand_id
1 'polypeptide(L)'
;MTEPCSEGETVGKILARVSGHLDALAAQVFTIEQAVGATVLRSGNTSGATITEIQGLDFLRQSLEDMALLMHLLNKREQAQNSGDSDLQRIAQRLKLNSTQKLLSSEVCQNRQIETETSGELDLF
;
A
#
# COMPACT_ATOMS: atom_id res chain seq x y z
N MET A 1 28.75 -6.01 34.26
CA MET A 1 27.37 -5.51 34.39
C MET A 1 26.77 -5.53 32.99
N THR A 2 26.15 -6.66 32.64
CA THR A 2 25.48 -6.88 31.36
C THR A 2 24.03 -6.48 31.56
N GLU A 3 23.59 -5.44 30.84
CA GLU A 3 22.19 -5.01 30.82
C GLU A 3 21.30 -6.19 30.42
N PRO A 4 20.14 -6.38 31.07
CA PRO A 4 19.22 -7.44 30.70
C PRO A 4 18.67 -7.14 29.31
N CYS A 5 18.84 -8.07 28.36
CA CYS A 5 18.16 -8.06 27.08
C CYS A 5 16.66 -7.80 27.30
N SER A 6 16.19 -6.68 26.77
CA SER A 6 14.83 -6.15 26.86
C SER A 6 13.76 -7.25 26.76
N GLU A 7 12.98 -7.38 27.82
CA GLU A 7 11.70 -8.10 27.82
C GLU A 7 10.78 -7.58 26.70
N GLY A 8 10.19 -8.51 25.95
CA GLY A 8 8.93 -8.31 25.21
C GLY A 8 8.99 -7.36 24.00
N GLU A 9 9.56 -7.82 22.90
CA GLU A 9 9.20 -7.30 21.58
C GLU A 9 7.77 -7.76 21.27
N THR A 10 6.81 -6.82 21.30
CA THR A 10 5.41 -7.12 20.95
C THR A 10 5.20 -6.91 19.45
N VAL A 11 4.27 -7.66 18.87
CA VAL A 11 3.90 -7.52 17.46
C VAL A 11 3.51 -6.07 17.14
N GLY A 12 2.78 -5.40 18.02
CA GLY A 12 2.45 -3.98 17.86
C GLY A 12 3.65 -3.03 17.74
N LYS A 13 4.75 -3.27 18.48
CA LYS A 13 5.99 -2.49 18.34
C LYS A 13 6.69 -2.74 17.00
N ILE A 14 6.58 -3.95 16.46
CA ILE A 14 7.08 -4.28 15.12
C ILE A 14 6.23 -3.55 14.07
N LEU A 15 4.90 -3.65 14.15
CA LEU A 15 3.96 -3.00 13.24
C LEU A 15 4.14 -1.48 13.20
N ALA A 16 4.37 -0.84 14.36
CA ALA A 16 4.65 0.60 14.42
C ALA A 16 5.94 0.98 13.69
N ARG A 17 7.01 0.20 13.83
CA ARG A 17 8.29 0.46 13.12
C ARG A 17 8.16 0.19 11.62
N VAL A 18 7.46 -0.88 11.24
CA VAL A 18 7.17 -1.18 9.83
C VAL A 18 6.36 -0.05 9.20
N SER A 19 5.32 0.44 9.89
CA SER A 19 4.52 1.59 9.46
C SER A 19 5.41 2.81 9.19
N GLY A 20 6.24 3.21 10.15
CA GLY A 20 7.15 4.35 9.97
C GLY A 20 8.21 4.13 8.87
N HIS A 21 8.67 2.90 8.67
CA HIS A 21 9.59 2.58 7.57
C HIS A 21 8.92 2.73 6.20
N LEU A 22 7.68 2.26 6.06
CA LEU A 22 6.90 2.39 4.83
C LEU A 22 6.59 3.85 4.49
N ASP A 23 6.26 4.68 5.48
CA ASP A 23 6.11 6.14 5.30
C ASP A 23 7.42 6.79 4.81
N ALA A 24 8.56 6.39 5.38
CA ALA A 24 9.87 6.90 4.95
C ALA A 24 10.19 6.48 3.50
N LEU A 25 9.86 5.25 3.10
CA LEU A 25 10.00 4.80 1.72
C LEU A 25 9.07 5.57 0.77
N ALA A 26 7.82 5.82 1.16
CA ALA A 26 6.89 6.63 0.36
C ALA A 26 7.44 8.03 0.10
N ALA A 27 8.03 8.67 1.12
CA ALA A 27 8.68 9.98 0.99
C ALA A 27 9.91 9.95 0.05
N GLN A 28 10.69 8.86 0.08
CA GLN A 28 11.81 8.68 -0.85
C GLN A 28 11.31 8.50 -2.30
N VAL A 29 10.28 7.68 -2.51
CA VAL A 29 9.67 7.50 -3.84
C VAL A 29 9.12 8.83 -4.36
N PHE A 30 8.46 9.63 -3.51
CA PHE A 30 8.00 10.97 -3.89
C PHE A 30 9.14 11.91 -4.32
N THR A 31 10.30 11.82 -3.66
CA THR A 31 11.48 12.61 -4.02
C THR A 31 12.03 12.18 -5.38
N ILE A 32 12.06 10.88 -5.65
CA ILE A 32 12.48 10.32 -6.95
C ILE A 32 11.48 10.72 -8.04
N GLU A 33 10.17 10.60 -7.78
CA GLU A 33 9.09 11.01 -8.67
C GLU A 33 9.25 12.47 -9.11
N GLN A 34 9.49 13.39 -8.16
CA GLN A 34 9.74 14.80 -8.47
C GLN A 34 11.01 15.02 -9.29
N ALA A 35 12.11 14.33 -8.96
CA ALA A 35 13.37 14.45 -9.70
C ALA A 35 13.24 13.94 -11.15
N VAL A 36 12.55 12.82 -11.34
CA VAL A 36 12.24 12.25 -12.66
C VAL A 36 11.31 13.19 -13.42
N GLY A 37 10.20 13.61 -12.82
CA GLY A 37 9.25 14.54 -13.43
C GLY A 37 9.92 15.84 -13.89
N ALA A 38 10.77 16.44 -13.06
CA ALA A 38 11.53 17.64 -13.42
C ALA A 38 12.50 17.40 -14.59
N THR A 39 13.09 16.20 -14.69
CA THR A 39 13.99 15.84 -15.79
C THR A 39 13.24 15.65 -17.10
N VAL A 40 12.07 15.03 -17.05
CA VAL A 40 11.18 14.82 -18.21
C VAL A 40 10.65 16.15 -18.73
N LEU A 41 10.22 17.05 -17.84
CA LEU A 41 9.79 18.39 -18.23
C LEU A 41 10.91 19.19 -18.92
N ARG A 42 12.16 19.04 -18.46
CA ARG A 42 13.32 19.72 -19.07
C ARG A 42 13.73 19.12 -20.41
N SER A 43 13.62 17.80 -20.59
CA SER A 43 14.01 17.14 -21.84
C SER A 43 12.98 17.35 -22.96
N GLY A 44 11.75 17.75 -22.62
CA GLY A 44 10.65 17.94 -23.56
C GLY A 44 10.20 16.67 -24.27
N ASN A 45 10.76 15.51 -23.90
CA ASN A 45 10.52 14.24 -24.54
C ASN A 45 9.57 13.39 -23.70
N THR A 46 8.29 13.73 -23.76
CA THR A 46 7.24 13.04 -23.02
C THR A 46 6.71 11.88 -23.85
N SER A 47 7.42 10.75 -23.83
CA SER A 47 6.91 9.53 -24.45
C SER A 47 5.79 8.91 -23.59
N GLY A 48 4.89 8.14 -24.21
CA GLY A 48 3.86 7.39 -23.47
C GLY A 48 4.47 6.45 -22.42
N ALA A 49 5.61 5.82 -22.73
CA ALA A 49 6.34 4.97 -21.80
C ALA A 49 6.79 5.74 -20.54
N THR A 50 7.29 6.97 -20.72
CA THR A 50 7.71 7.84 -19.62
C THR A 50 6.55 8.25 -18.72
N ILE A 51 5.37 8.49 -19.31
CA ILE A 51 4.15 8.79 -18.53
C ILE A 51 3.76 7.57 -17.69
N THR A 52 3.79 6.38 -18.28
CA THR A 52 3.49 5.12 -17.57
C THR A 52 4.47 4.86 -16.42
N GLU A 53 5.76 5.14 -16.61
CA GLU A 53 6.77 4.99 -15.53
C GLU A 53 6.51 5.95 -14.36
N ILE A 54 6.19 7.22 -14.64
CA ILE A 54 5.85 8.21 -13.60
C ILE A 54 4.57 7.79 -12.86
N GLN A 55 3.55 7.33 -13.59
CA GLN A 55 2.33 6.78 -12.98
C GLN A 55 2.63 5.54 -12.12
N GLY A 56 3.59 4.72 -12.53
CA GLY A 56 4.09 3.60 -11.72
C GLY A 56 4.74 4.05 -10.41
N LEU A 57 5.49 5.15 -10.42
CA LEU A 57 6.08 5.74 -9.21
C LEU A 57 5.01 6.29 -8.26
N ASP A 58 3.99 6.97 -8.79
CA ASP A 58 2.85 7.43 -7.98
C ASP A 58 2.09 6.25 -7.37
N PHE A 59 1.81 5.20 -8.16
CA PHE A 59 1.17 3.98 -7.65
C PHE A 59 2.00 3.32 -6.54
N LEU A 60 3.33 3.24 -6.70
CA LEU A 60 4.23 2.70 -5.68
C LEU A 60 4.20 3.55 -4.40
N ARG A 61 4.26 4.87 -4.53
CA ARG A 61 4.15 5.80 -3.39
C ARG A 61 2.84 5.59 -2.65
N GLN A 62 1.71 5.58 -3.37
CA GLN A 62 0.38 5.35 -2.78
C GLN A 62 0.30 3.97 -2.10
N SER A 63 0.89 2.94 -2.69
CA SER A 63 0.93 1.59 -2.10
C SER A 63 1.69 1.56 -0.78
N LEU A 64 2.81 2.28 -0.69
CA LEU A 64 3.60 2.39 0.53
C LEU A 64 2.86 3.17 1.62
N GLU A 65 2.25 4.31 1.28
CA GLU A 65 1.42 5.09 2.20
C GLU A 65 0.26 4.26 2.77
N ASP A 66 -0.41 3.50 1.89
CA ASP A 66 -1.59 2.73 2.28
C ASP A 66 -1.22 1.51 3.14
N MET A 67 -0.08 0.87 2.86
CA MET A 67 0.48 -0.16 3.74
C MET A 67 0.94 0.41 5.09
N ALA A 68 1.55 1.60 5.11
CA ALA A 68 1.94 2.26 6.36
C ALA A 68 0.71 2.53 7.25
N LEU A 69 -0.37 3.03 6.64
CA LEU A 69 -1.65 3.26 7.29
C LEU A 69 -2.26 1.95 7.80
N LEU A 70 -2.25 0.90 6.99
CA LEU A 70 -2.74 -0.42 7.37
C LEU A 70 -2.02 -0.94 8.63
N MET A 71 -0.68 -0.92 8.64
CA MET A 71 0.11 -1.40 9.78
C MET A 71 -0.13 -0.58 11.04
N HIS A 72 -0.29 0.74 10.91
CA HIS A 72 -0.66 1.62 12.03
C HIS A 72 -2.03 1.30 12.61
N LEU A 73 -3.03 1.09 11.74
CA LEU A 73 -4.39 0.77 12.14
C LEU A 73 -4.48 -0.63 12.78
N LEU A 74 -3.72 -1.60 12.28
CA LEU A 74 -3.61 -2.93 12.88
C LEU A 74 -2.94 -2.89 14.26
N ASN A 75 -1.88 -2.10 14.44
CA ASN A 75 -1.27 -1.90 15.77
C ASN A 75 -2.26 -1.26 16.76
N LYS A 76 -3.02 -0.24 16.32
CA LYS A 76 -4.07 0.36 17.16
C LYS A 76 -5.16 -0.65 17.53
N ARG A 77 -5.52 -1.54 16.59
CA ARG A 77 -6.48 -2.62 16.81
C ARG A 77 -5.97 -3.61 17.85
N GLU A 78 -4.72 -4.05 17.77
CA GLU A 78 -4.09 -4.97 18.74
C GLU A 78 -4.10 -4.40 20.17
N GLN A 79 -3.91 -3.09 20.31
CA GLN A 79 -3.96 -2.41 21.61
C GLN A 79 -5.39 -2.25 22.16
N ALA A 80 -6.41 -2.31 21.30
CA ALA A 80 -7.81 -2.23 21.70
C ALA A 80 -8.33 -3.63 22.08
N GLN A 81 -8.58 -3.88 23.37
CA GLN A 81 -8.95 -5.20 23.89
C GLN A 81 -10.26 -5.82 23.37
N ASN A 82 -11.03 -5.10 22.51
CA ASN A 82 -12.33 -5.53 22.00
C ASN A 82 -12.46 -5.35 20.48
N SER A 83 -11.49 -5.82 19.70
CA SER A 83 -11.51 -5.66 18.26
C SER A 83 -12.22 -6.81 17.52
N GLY A 84 -13.40 -6.53 16.94
CA GLY A 84 -14.16 -7.49 16.13
C GLY A 84 -13.86 -7.41 14.62
N ASP A 85 -14.58 -8.20 13.82
CA ASP A 85 -14.51 -8.14 12.34
C ASP A 85 -15.00 -6.81 11.76
N SER A 86 -15.94 -6.15 12.45
CA SER A 86 -16.42 -4.82 12.07
C SER A 86 -15.31 -3.76 12.07
N ASP A 87 -14.26 -3.95 12.88
CA ASP A 87 -13.12 -3.04 12.89
C ASP A 87 -12.20 -3.25 11.68
N LEU A 88 -12.05 -4.48 11.19
CA LEU A 88 -11.29 -4.75 9.96
C LEU A 88 -11.98 -4.11 8.74
N GLN A 89 -13.31 -4.16 8.68
CA GLN A 89 -14.06 -3.50 7.62
C GLN A 89 -13.92 -1.97 7.66
N ARG A 90 -13.90 -1.38 8.87
CA ARG A 90 -13.63 0.06 9.05
C ARG A 90 -12.20 0.44 8.68
N ILE A 91 -11.23 -0.43 8.95
CA ILE A 91 -9.84 -0.24 8.52
C ILE A 91 -9.79 -0.24 6.99
N ALA A 92 -10.41 -1.24 6.33
CA ALA A 92 -10.46 -1.31 4.87
C ALA A 92 -11.07 -0.04 4.25
N GLN A 93 -12.15 0.51 4.81
CA GLN A 93 -12.77 1.75 4.33
C GLN A 93 -11.86 2.99 4.41
N ARG A 94 -10.80 2.95 5.23
CA ARG A 94 -9.82 4.04 5.35
C ARG A 94 -8.65 3.92 4.38
N LEU A 95 -8.49 2.76 3.75
CA LEU A 95 -7.44 2.51 2.78
C LEU A 95 -7.84 3.09 1.41
N LYS A 96 -6.89 3.72 0.73
CA LYS A 96 -7.12 4.37 -0.56
C LYS A 96 -7.17 3.36 -1.71
N LEU A 97 -6.33 2.33 -1.67
CA LEU A 97 -6.17 1.41 -2.78
C LEU A 97 -7.03 0.15 -2.60
N ASN A 98 -7.72 -0.25 -3.67
CA ASN A 98 -8.51 -1.48 -3.67
C ASN A 98 -7.65 -2.73 -3.45
N SER A 99 -6.38 -2.72 -3.90
CA SER A 99 -5.44 -3.82 -3.73
C SER A 99 -5.13 -4.10 -2.26
N THR A 100 -4.92 -3.07 -1.45
CA THR A 100 -4.67 -3.14 -0.01
C THR A 100 -5.96 -3.38 0.79
N GLN A 101 -7.11 -2.84 0.35
CA GLN A 101 -8.41 -3.21 0.92
C GLN A 101 -8.70 -4.71 0.85
N LYS A 102 -8.33 -5.35 -0.27
CA LYS A 102 -8.51 -6.79 -0.47
C LYS A 102 -7.69 -7.64 0.51
N LEU A 103 -6.54 -7.16 1.00
CA LEU A 103 -5.75 -7.88 2.00
C LEU A 103 -6.51 -8.11 3.31
N LEU A 104 -7.53 -7.31 3.60
CA LEU A 104 -8.39 -7.42 4.78
C LEU A 104 -9.70 -8.17 4.51
N SER A 105 -10.05 -8.37 3.24
CA SER A 105 -11.23 -9.11 2.85
C SER A 105 -10.86 -10.60 2.85
N SER A 106 -11.30 -11.34 3.86
CA SER A 106 -11.06 -12.78 3.95
C SER A 106 -11.52 -13.50 2.68
N GLU A 107 -10.60 -14.11 1.94
CA GLU A 107 -10.84 -14.82 0.67
C GLU A 107 -11.57 -16.17 0.84
N VAL A 108 -12.23 -16.43 1.98
CA VAL A 108 -12.99 -17.68 2.18
C VAL A 108 -14.18 -17.80 1.22
N CYS A 109 -14.57 -16.74 0.49
CA CYS A 109 -15.67 -16.82 -0.48
C CYS A 109 -15.45 -16.22 -1.89
N GLN A 110 -14.25 -15.80 -2.29
CA GLN A 110 -14.07 -15.15 -3.61
C GLN A 110 -13.37 -16.00 -4.69
N ASN A 111 -12.92 -17.21 -4.38
CA ASN A 111 -12.29 -18.12 -5.35
C ASN A 111 -13.27 -18.86 -6.28
N ARG A 112 -14.42 -18.28 -6.62
CA ARG A 112 -15.36 -18.91 -7.57
C ARG A 112 -16.10 -17.94 -8.50
N GLN A 113 -15.41 -16.90 -8.98
CA GLN A 113 -15.81 -16.18 -10.19
C GLN A 113 -14.56 -15.69 -10.92
N ILE A 114 -13.79 -16.66 -11.42
CA ILE A 114 -13.05 -16.43 -12.67
C ILE A 114 -14.14 -16.45 -13.73
N GLU A 115 -14.74 -15.28 -13.97
CA GLU A 115 -15.60 -15.06 -15.14
C GLU A 115 -14.70 -15.08 -16.37
N THR A 116 -14.54 -16.27 -16.93
CA THR A 116 -14.44 -16.44 -18.38
C THR A 116 -15.74 -15.94 -18.99
N GLU A 117 -15.76 -14.69 -19.45
CA GLU A 117 -16.75 -14.06 -20.35
C GLU A 117 -16.40 -12.56 -20.38
N THR A 118 -16.03 -11.87 -21.45
CA THR A 118 -16.12 -12.09 -22.88
C THR A 118 -15.02 -11.27 -23.57
N SER A 119 -14.51 -11.85 -24.65
CA SER A 119 -13.64 -11.26 -25.65
C SER A 119 -14.11 -9.86 -26.06
N GLY A 120 -13.32 -8.83 -25.72
CA GLY A 120 -13.45 -7.53 -26.36
C GLY A 120 -12.96 -7.64 -27.81
N GLU A 121 -13.87 -7.70 -28.76
CA GLU A 121 -13.57 -7.30 -30.14
C GLU A 121 -13.15 -5.83 -30.12
N LEU A 122 -11.84 -5.61 -30.19
CA LEU A 122 -11.22 -4.37 -30.60
C LEU A 122 -11.24 -4.36 -32.14
N ASP A 123 -12.30 -3.80 -32.72
CA ASP A 123 -12.31 -3.45 -34.13
C ASP A 123 -11.63 -2.08 -34.30
N LEU A 124 -10.40 -2.11 -34.80
CA LEU A 124 -9.64 -0.94 -35.22
C LEU A 124 -8.88 -1.24 -36.51
N PHE A 125 -9.58 -1.65 -37.58
CA PHE A 125 -9.16 -1.43 -38.98
C PHE A 125 -10.35 -1.41 -39.95
#